data_AF-A0A4Y2CAH5-F1
#
_entry.id   AF-A0A4Y2CAH5-F1
#
_cell.length_a   1.000
_cell.length_b   1.000
_cell.length_c   1.000
_cell.angle_alpha   90.00
_cell.angle_beta   90.00
_cell.angle_gamma   90.00
#
_symmetry.space_group_name_H-M   'P 1'
#
loop_
_entity.id
_entity.type
_entity.pdbx_description
1 polymer ?
#
loop_
_entity_poly.entity_id
_entity_poly.type
_entity_poly.pdbx_seq_one_letter_code
_entity_poly.pdbx_strand_id
1 'polypeptide(L)'
;MMDGPPTKIDPTLRILLDNRTAKSRPSQDREEHDKEVQWCDLPFPALEKIYSSVSHNDKLNMSLVCRTWSEGFYSPSVCKTFRFDLTNSQLSKDTCCFVDFIQSANLSGAAVTLS
;
A
#
# COMPACT_ATOMS: atom_id res chain seq x y z
N MET A 1 28.43 18.38 -33.34
CA MET A 1 27.71 17.18 -33.82
C MET A 1 27.93 16.10 -32.78
N MET A 2 26.87 15.63 -32.13
CA MET A 2 26.96 14.49 -31.20
C MET A 2 26.80 13.23 -32.02
N ASP A 3 27.85 12.41 -32.12
CA ASP A 3 27.78 11.10 -32.74
C ASP A 3 26.90 10.18 -31.87
N GLY A 4 25.86 9.61 -32.49
CA GLY A 4 24.90 8.73 -31.82
C GLY A 4 25.52 7.40 -31.36
N PRO A 5 24.90 6.69 -30.41
CA PRO A 5 25.45 5.47 -29.85
C PRO A 5 25.51 4.35 -30.91
N PRO A 6 26.54 3.49 -30.91
CA PRO A 6 26.71 2.47 -31.94
C PRO A 6 25.69 1.34 -31.76
N THR A 7 24.72 1.24 -32.67
CA THR A 7 23.77 0.12 -32.77
C THR A 7 24.40 -1.07 -33.49
N LYS A 8 25.44 -1.66 -32.90
CA LYS A 8 25.84 -3.02 -33.25
C LYS A 8 25.32 -3.97 -32.18
N ILE A 9 24.12 -4.48 -32.44
CA ILE A 9 23.54 -5.60 -31.70
C ILE A 9 24.51 -6.78 -31.85
N ASP A 10 24.92 -7.33 -30.72
CA ASP A 10 25.80 -8.48 -30.64
C ASP A 10 25.26 -9.66 -31.47
N PRO A 11 26.09 -10.34 -32.30
CA PRO A 11 25.65 -11.46 -33.13
C PRO A 11 24.98 -12.59 -32.35
N THR A 12 25.37 -12.80 -31.09
CA THR A 12 24.80 -13.81 -30.19
C THR A 12 23.37 -13.46 -29.79
N LEU A 13 23.07 -12.17 -29.59
CA LEU A 13 21.71 -11.69 -29.30
C LEU A 13 20.76 -11.86 -30.49
N ARG A 14 21.26 -11.77 -31.72
CA ARG A 14 20.46 -12.06 -32.92
C ARG A 14 20.09 -13.54 -33.00
N ILE A 15 21.05 -14.44 -32.74
CA ILE A 15 20.81 -15.88 -32.73
C ILE A 15 19.77 -16.27 -31.65
N LEU A 16 19.81 -15.61 -30.48
CA LEU A 16 18.81 -15.75 -29.40
C LEU A 16 17.42 -15.15 -29.71
N LEU A 17 17.33 -14.25 -30.70
CA LEU A 17 16.03 -13.76 -31.18
C LEU A 17 15.46 -14.71 -32.24
N ASP A 18 16.31 -15.17 -33.16
CA ASP A 18 15.90 -16.01 -34.28
C ASP A 18 15.44 -17.41 -33.83
N ASN A 19 16.07 -17.98 -32.81
CA ASN A 19 15.63 -19.25 -32.22
C ASN A 19 14.33 -19.14 -31.39
N ARG A 20 13.99 -17.94 -30.91
CA ARG A 20 12.68 -17.63 -30.28
C ARG A 20 11.57 -17.52 -31.32
N THR A 21 11.89 -17.04 -32.51
CA THR A 21 10.92 -16.84 -33.60
C THR A 21 10.74 -18.08 -34.47
N ALA A 22 11.74 -18.96 -34.60
CA ALA A 22 11.66 -20.15 -35.47
C ALA A 22 11.02 -21.39 -34.84
N LYS A 23 10.50 -21.32 -33.61
CA LYS A 23 9.87 -22.48 -32.94
C LYS A 23 8.50 -22.17 -32.31
N SER A 24 7.65 -21.45 -33.04
CA SER A 24 6.20 -21.51 -32.78
C SER A 24 5.55 -22.38 -33.86
N ARG A 25 5.28 -23.66 -33.53
CA ARG A 25 4.29 -24.46 -34.26
C ARG A 25 2.93 -23.75 -34.12
N PRO A 26 2.08 -23.69 -35.14
CA PRO A 26 0.69 -23.36 -34.92
C PRO A 26 0.04 -24.60 -34.31
N SER A 27 0.08 -24.72 -32.99
CA SER A 27 -0.84 -25.60 -32.27
C SER A 27 -2.21 -24.95 -32.37
N GLN A 28 -3.04 -25.47 -33.28
CA GLN A 28 -4.47 -25.23 -33.28
C GLN A 28 -5.07 -26.03 -32.11
N ASP A 29 -4.71 -25.65 -30.90
CA ASP A 29 -5.41 -26.07 -29.69
C ASP A 29 -6.47 -25.01 -29.46
N ARG A 30 -7.74 -25.41 -29.52
CA ARG A 30 -8.83 -24.60 -29.01
C ARG A 30 -8.67 -24.56 -27.48
N GLU A 31 -7.78 -23.70 -27.00
CA GLU A 31 -7.70 -23.35 -25.60
C GLU A 31 -9.02 -22.64 -25.26
N GLU A 32 -9.93 -23.37 -24.62
CA GLU A 32 -10.79 -22.74 -23.62
C GLU A 32 -9.85 -22.18 -22.57
N HIS A 33 -9.35 -20.97 -22.80
CA HIS A 33 -8.56 -20.26 -21.80
C HIS A 33 -9.48 -20.15 -20.58
N ASP A 34 -9.18 -20.92 -19.53
CA ASP A 34 -9.73 -20.69 -18.21
C ASP A 34 -9.48 -19.21 -17.93
N LYS A 35 -10.57 -18.44 -17.89
CA LYS A 35 -10.48 -16.99 -17.69
C LYS A 35 -9.71 -16.79 -16.40
N GLU A 36 -8.50 -16.26 -16.52
CA GLU A 36 -7.62 -16.04 -15.39
C GLU A 36 -8.38 -15.24 -14.33
N VAL A 37 -8.54 -15.80 -13.14
CA VAL A 37 -9.38 -15.20 -12.09
C VAL A 37 -8.77 -13.86 -11.70
N GLN A 38 -9.50 -12.78 -11.97
CA GLN A 38 -9.04 -11.44 -11.66
C GLN A 38 -9.23 -11.15 -10.16
N TRP A 39 -8.17 -11.37 -9.38
CA TRP A 39 -8.16 -11.14 -7.93
C TRP A 39 -8.40 -9.68 -7.53
N CYS A 40 -8.18 -8.74 -8.44
CA CYS A 40 -8.49 -7.33 -8.24
C CYS A 40 -10.00 -7.07 -8.13
N ASP A 41 -10.83 -7.95 -8.69
CA ASP A 41 -12.29 -7.81 -8.74
C ASP A 41 -12.99 -8.65 -7.66
N LEU A 42 -12.23 -9.11 -6.66
CA LEU A 42 -12.77 -9.93 -5.59
C LEU A 42 -13.85 -9.15 -4.81
N PRO A 43 -15.04 -9.74 -4.57
CA PRO A 43 -16.09 -9.05 -3.85
C PRO A 43 -15.68 -8.79 -2.39
N PHE A 44 -16.08 -7.63 -1.88
CA PHE A 44 -15.67 -7.15 -0.56
C PHE A 44 -15.89 -8.16 0.59
N PRO A 45 -16.99 -8.93 0.68
CA PRO A 45 -17.15 -9.94 1.74
C PRO A 45 -16.08 -11.04 1.73
N ALA A 46 -15.60 -11.43 0.55
CA ALA A 46 -14.52 -12.42 0.43
C ALA A 46 -13.19 -11.79 0.83
N LEU A 47 -12.93 -10.55 0.39
CA LEU A 47 -11.75 -9.78 0.76
C LEU A 47 -11.65 -9.53 2.27
N GLU A 48 -12.77 -9.17 2.91
CA GLU A 48 -12.88 -9.01 4.37
C GLU A 48 -12.54 -10.31 5.11
N LYS A 49 -13.05 -11.45 4.63
CA LYS A 49 -12.74 -12.75 5.21
C LYS A 49 -11.25 -13.09 5.09
N ILE A 50 -10.63 -12.77 3.97
CA ILE A 50 -9.18 -12.91 3.77
C ILE A 50 -8.41 -12.01 4.75
N TYR A 51 -8.77 -10.74 4.88
CA TYR A 51 -8.13 -9.87 5.85
C TYR A 51 -8.30 -10.39 7.28
N SER A 52 -9.44 -10.99 7.62
CA SER A 52 -9.67 -11.53 8.97
C SER A 52 -8.72 -12.67 9.37
N SER A 53 -8.08 -13.35 8.41
CA SER A 53 -7.25 -14.54 8.68
C SER A 53 -5.73 -14.30 8.67
N VAL A 54 -5.27 -13.08 8.36
CA VAL A 54 -3.84 -12.78 8.20
C VAL A 54 -3.31 -11.78 9.23
N SER A 55 -1.98 -11.71 9.40
CA SER A 55 -1.34 -10.79 10.34
C SER A 55 -1.50 -9.33 9.90
N HIS A 56 -1.39 -8.37 10.82
CA HIS A 56 -1.49 -6.95 10.47
C HIS A 56 -0.47 -6.52 9.40
N ASN A 57 0.74 -7.07 9.45
CA ASN A 57 1.78 -6.77 8.45
C ASN A 57 1.39 -7.32 7.07
N ASP A 58 0.79 -8.51 7.01
CA ASP A 58 0.30 -9.08 5.75
C ASP A 58 -0.88 -8.25 5.22
N LYS A 59 -1.82 -7.82 6.07
CA LYS A 59 -2.91 -6.92 5.67
C LYS A 59 -2.37 -5.66 4.99
N LEU A 60 -1.31 -5.06 5.56
CA LEU A 60 -0.63 -3.89 5.01
C LEU A 60 0.01 -4.19 3.66
N ASN A 61 0.73 -5.30 3.52
CA ASN A 61 1.34 -5.66 2.24
C ASN A 61 0.30 -5.91 1.15
N MET A 62 -0.79 -6.57 1.52
CA MET A 62 -1.93 -6.86 0.65
C MET A 62 -2.62 -5.59 0.15
N SER A 63 -2.72 -4.55 0.99
CA SER A 63 -3.35 -3.28 0.59
C SER A 63 -2.58 -2.54 -0.52
N LEU A 64 -1.32 -2.88 -0.77
CA LEU A 64 -0.47 -2.27 -1.80
C LEU A 64 -0.64 -2.88 -3.20
N VAL A 65 -1.42 -3.96 -3.34
CA VAL A 65 -1.53 -4.71 -4.61
C VAL A 65 -2.35 -3.93 -5.65
N CYS A 66 -3.55 -3.48 -5.28
CA CYS A 66 -4.42 -2.72 -6.15
C CYS A 66 -5.43 -1.88 -5.36
N ARG A 67 -6.19 -1.04 -6.07
CA ARG A 67 -7.15 -0.12 -5.46
C ARG A 67 -8.21 -0.84 -4.62
N THR A 68 -8.81 -1.92 -5.12
CA THR A 68 -9.84 -2.69 -4.40
C THR A 68 -9.32 -3.22 -3.07
N TRP A 69 -8.07 -3.69 -3.05
CA TRP A 69 -7.42 -4.20 -1.85
C TRP A 69 -7.09 -3.07 -0.88
N SER A 70 -6.59 -1.94 -1.39
CA SER A 70 -6.39 -0.73 -0.58
C SER A 70 -7.68 -0.26 0.10
N GLU A 71 -8.77 -0.11 -0.65
CA GLU A 71 -10.07 0.31 -0.11
C GLU A 71 -10.61 -0.70 0.91
N GLY A 72 -10.39 -2.00 0.66
CA GLY A 72 -10.75 -3.07 1.57
C GLY A 72 -10.02 -3.01 2.92
N PHE A 73 -8.72 -2.71 2.88
CA PHE A 73 -7.89 -2.58 4.09
C PHE A 73 -8.41 -1.50 5.04
N TYR A 74 -8.79 -0.34 4.52
CA TYR A 74 -9.29 0.79 5.32
C TYR A 74 -10.75 0.65 5.76
N SER A 75 -11.41 -0.45 5.43
CA SER A 75 -12.80 -0.67 5.83
C SER A 75 -12.93 -0.82 7.36
N PRO A 76 -14.06 -0.38 7.96
CA PRO A 76 -14.29 -0.47 9.40
C PRO A 76 -14.22 -1.90 9.96
N SER A 77 -14.53 -2.89 9.13
CA SER A 77 -14.52 -4.29 9.53
C SER A 77 -13.13 -4.92 9.57
N VAL A 78 -12.18 -4.37 8.79
CA VAL A 78 -10.78 -4.80 8.77
C VAL A 78 -9.95 -4.03 9.79
N CYS A 79 -10.17 -2.71 9.91
CA CYS A 79 -9.49 -1.80 10.84
C CYS A 79 -10.22 -1.63 12.18
N LYS A 80 -10.56 -2.72 12.86
CA LYS A 80 -11.29 -2.66 14.16
C LYS A 80 -10.42 -2.22 15.34
N THR A 81 -9.13 -2.57 15.32
CA THR A 81 -8.22 -2.35 16.45
C THR A 81 -6.92 -1.76 15.95
N PHE A 82 -6.54 -0.62 16.53
CA PHE A 82 -5.25 0.00 16.31
C PHE A 82 -4.36 -0.27 17.52
N ARG A 83 -3.15 -0.77 17.28
CA ARG A 83 -2.12 -0.91 18.31
C ARG A 83 -1.00 0.06 18.01
N PHE A 84 -0.72 0.95 18.96
CA PHE A 84 0.42 1.85 18.89
C PHE A 84 1.56 1.24 19.68
N ASP A 85 2.64 0.88 18.99
CA ASP A 85 3.86 0.40 19.62
C ASP A 85 4.71 1.62 20.00
N LEU A 86 4.30 2.31 21.07
CA LEU A 86 4.98 3.50 21.59
C LEU A 86 6.18 3.11 22.45
N THR A 87 7.29 3.82 22.25
CA THR A 87 8.47 3.70 23.10
C THR A 87 8.36 4.60 24.34
N ASN A 88 9.09 4.27 25.42
CA ASN A 88 9.06 5.08 26.65
C ASN A 88 9.47 6.55 26.42
N SER A 89 10.34 6.83 25.45
CA SER A 89 10.72 8.20 25.08
C SER A 89 9.57 8.97 24.42
N GLN A 90 8.72 8.30 23.64
CA GLN A 90 7.52 8.90 23.03
C GLN A 90 6.38 9.11 24.04
N LEU A 91 6.38 8.33 25.13
CA LEU A 91 5.46 8.50 26.26
C LEU A 91 5.97 9.53 27.27
N SER A 92 7.25 9.89 27.21
CA SER A 92 7.82 10.89 28.11
C SER A 92 7.20 12.24 27.78
N LYS A 93 6.38 12.74 28.71
CA LYS A 93 6.08 14.17 28.79
C LYS A 93 7.30 14.86 29.39
N ASP A 94 8.42 14.85 28.69
CA ASP A 94 9.46 15.82 28.97
C ASP A 94 8.81 17.15 28.66
N THR A 95 8.43 17.84 29.72
CA THR A 95 7.77 19.14 29.72
C THR A 95 8.41 19.97 28.62
N CYS A 96 7.65 20.28 27.56
CA CYS A 96 8.08 21.26 26.60
C CYS A 96 8.43 22.52 27.40
N CYS A 97 9.72 22.90 27.43
CA CYS A 97 10.21 24.07 28.19
C CYS A 97 9.75 25.40 27.57
N PHE A 98 8.55 25.47 27.00
CA PHE A 98 8.07 26.67 26.35
C PHE A 98 6.57 26.86 26.60
N VAL A 99 6.26 27.41 27.77
CA VAL A 99 5.86 28.83 27.87
C VAL A 99 5.79 29.19 29.35
N ASP A 100 6.63 30.13 29.80
CA ASP A 100 6.35 30.91 31.00
C ASP A 100 5.08 31.73 30.73
N PHE A 101 3.92 31.15 30.99
CA PHE A 101 2.68 31.91 30.99
C PHE A 101 2.75 32.86 32.18
N ILE A 102 3.08 34.13 31.91
CA ILE A 102 3.10 35.19 32.92
C ILE A 102 1.77 35.15 33.66
N GLN A 103 1.84 34.75 34.93
CA GLN A 103 0.72 34.81 35.84
C GLN A 103 0.50 36.28 36.20
N SER A 104 -0.22 37.02 35.36
CA SER A 104 -0.85 38.26 35.79
C SER A 104 -2.19 37.91 36.42
N ALA A 105 -2.20 37.85 37.75
CA ALA A 105 -3.41 37.80 38.53
C ALA A 105 -4.31 39.00 38.21
N ASN A 106 -5.59 38.73 37.98
CA ASN A 106 -6.67 39.58 38.46
C ASN A 106 -7.93 38.71 38.66
N LEU A 107 -8.24 38.46 39.92
CA LEU A 107 -9.53 37.96 40.36
C LEU A 107 -10.58 39.04 40.05
N SER A 108 -11.51 38.76 39.13
CA SER A 108 -12.87 39.30 39.20
C SER A 108 -13.76 38.49 38.26
N GLY A 109 -14.86 37.99 38.80
CA GLY A 109 -15.66 36.94 38.21
C GLY A 109 -16.49 37.34 36.99
N ALA A 110 -16.87 36.32 36.22
CA ALA A 110 -18.22 36.14 35.70
C ALA A 110 -18.28 34.75 35.05
N ALA A 111 -19.33 34.00 35.38
CA ALA A 111 -19.66 32.74 34.74
C ALA A 111 -19.85 32.92 33.22
N VAL A 112 -19.39 31.96 32.44
CA VAL A 112 -19.72 31.87 31.01
C VAL A 112 -20.37 30.52 30.75
N THR A 113 -21.69 30.57 30.55
CA THR A 113 -22.53 29.50 30.01
C THR A 113 -22.27 29.32 28.52
N LEU A 114 -22.32 28.06 28.07
CA LEU A 114 -22.22 27.64 26.68
C LEU A 114 -23.46 28.07 25.88
N SER A 115 -23.26 28.43 24.61
CA SER A 115 -24.27 28.43 23.55
C SER A 115 -23.72 27.66 22.36
#